data_AF-A0A7V8CWD3-F1
#
_entry.id   AF-A0A7V8CWD3-F1
#
_cell.length_a   1.000
_cell.length_b   1.000
_cell.length_c   1.000
_cell.angle_alpha   90.00
_cell.angle_beta   90.00
_cell.angle_gamma   90.00
#
_symmetry.space_group_name_H-M   'P 1'
#
loop_
_entity.id
_entity.type
_entity.pdbx_description
1 polymer ?
#
loop_
_entity_poly.entity_id
_entity_poly.type
_entity_poly.pdbx_seq_one_letter_code
_entity_poly.pdbx_strand_id
1 'polypeptide(L)'
;MSTPNWLPCPYCGFPNGPRERACKSCGGPLWAQDAPDADPYVADETMHLYHSTDGTQLLCLSHSWFEYDTRHMAFRTPWSNLITIYRGLLGSYLNMQAVPELVGDGVLYRSRVLGKHTGLHHDERRLRLDPFGFPQNRQLCADLRRYAPHLARYVPRA
;
A
#
# COMPACT_ATOMS: atom_id res chain seq x y z
N MET A 1 -37.39 -11.71 -16.40
CA MET A 1 -36.17 -12.55 -16.43
C MET A 1 -34.99 -11.60 -16.40
N SER A 2 -34.30 -11.48 -15.26
CA SER A 2 -33.19 -10.52 -15.11
C SER A 2 -31.93 -11.13 -15.71
N THR A 3 -31.33 -10.47 -16.69
CA THR A 3 -30.05 -10.87 -17.27
C THR A 3 -28.96 -10.82 -16.20
N PRO A 4 -28.12 -11.88 -16.04
CA PRO A 4 -27.01 -11.84 -15.12
C PRO A 4 -26.00 -10.76 -15.58
N ASN A 5 -25.75 -9.78 -14.71
CA ASN A 5 -24.82 -8.70 -14.97
C ASN A 5 -23.39 -9.22 -14.73
N TRP A 6 -22.77 -9.78 -15.77
CA TRP A 6 -21.40 -10.29 -15.70
C TRP A 6 -20.40 -9.15 -15.82
N LEU A 7 -19.37 -9.17 -14.97
CA LEU A 7 -18.39 -8.10 -14.93
C LEU A 7 -16.97 -8.65 -15.16
N PRO A 8 -16.18 -8.04 -16.07
CA PRO A 8 -14.86 -8.53 -16.40
C PRO A 8 -13.85 -8.22 -15.30
N CYS A 9 -12.96 -9.18 -15.01
CA CYS A 9 -11.84 -8.99 -14.11
C CYS A 9 -10.87 -7.93 -14.65
N PRO A 10 -10.48 -6.91 -13.87
CA PRO A 10 -9.56 -5.87 -14.33
C PRO A 10 -8.13 -6.39 -14.59
N TYR A 11 -7.79 -7.57 -14.07
CA TYR A 11 -6.45 -8.16 -14.18
C TYR A 11 -6.31 -9.16 -15.34
N CYS A 12 -7.38 -9.89 -15.69
CA CYS A 12 -7.31 -10.93 -16.73
C CYS A 12 -8.47 -10.92 -17.73
N GLY A 13 -9.42 -10.00 -17.59
CA GLY A 13 -10.59 -9.87 -18.46
C GLY A 13 -11.65 -10.97 -18.30
N PHE A 14 -11.43 -11.97 -17.43
CA PHE A 14 -12.37 -13.07 -17.25
C PHE A 14 -13.72 -12.55 -16.70
N PRO A 15 -14.88 -12.96 -17.26
CA PRO A 15 -16.18 -12.54 -16.77
C PRO A 15 -16.52 -13.23 -15.44
N ASN A 16 -16.86 -12.45 -14.42
CA ASN A 16 -17.24 -12.94 -13.10
C ASN A 16 -18.64 -12.47 -12.74
N GLY A 17 -19.30 -13.22 -11.86
CA GLY A 17 -20.61 -12.84 -11.35
C GLY A 17 -20.50 -11.57 -10.48
N PRO A 18 -21.57 -10.76 -10.40
CA PRO A 18 -21.54 -9.45 -9.74
C PRO A 18 -21.41 -9.52 -8.21
N ARG A 19 -21.39 -10.72 -7.61
CA ARG A 19 -21.19 -10.95 -6.17
C ARG A 19 -19.87 -11.66 -5.86
N GLU A 20 -19.05 -11.91 -6.89
CA GLU A 20 -17.79 -12.60 -6.73
C GLU A 20 -16.74 -11.61 -6.23
N ARG A 21 -16.16 -11.88 -5.06
CA ARG A 21 -15.13 -11.02 -4.44
C ARG A 21 -13.74 -11.24 -5.02
N ALA A 22 -13.53 -12.39 -5.69
CA ALA A 22 -12.28 -12.77 -6.32
C ALA A 22 -12.55 -13.46 -7.65
N CYS A 23 -11.65 -13.25 -8.61
CA CYS A 23 -11.77 -13.78 -9.95
C CYS A 23 -11.62 -15.29 -9.93
N LYS A 24 -12.61 -15.99 -10.50
CA LYS A 24 -12.57 -17.45 -10.63
C LYS A 24 -11.41 -17.99 -11.46
N SER A 25 -10.86 -17.16 -12.35
CA SER A 25 -9.76 -17.56 -13.23
C SER A 25 -8.39 -17.27 -12.60
N CYS A 26 -8.11 -16.02 -12.22
CA CYS A 26 -6.77 -15.64 -11.74
C CYS A 26 -6.65 -15.53 -10.21
N GLY A 27 -7.75 -15.66 -9.47
CA GLY A 27 -7.79 -15.39 -8.03
C GLY A 27 -7.64 -13.90 -7.67
N GLY A 28 -7.53 -13.02 -8.67
CA GLY A 28 -7.37 -11.58 -8.49
C GLY A 28 -8.61 -10.95 -7.86
N PRO A 29 -8.46 -9.99 -6.95
CA PRO A 29 -9.59 -9.45 -6.19
C PRO A 29 -10.49 -8.57 -7.10
N LEU A 30 -11.82 -8.68 -6.97
CA LEU A 30 -12.82 -8.05 -7.88
C LEU A 30 -13.55 -6.82 -7.29
N TRP A 31 -13.08 -6.32 -6.15
CA TRP A 31 -13.53 -5.17 -5.34
C TRP A 31 -13.84 -3.87 -6.09
N ALA A 32 -13.57 -3.77 -7.40
CA ALA A 32 -13.97 -2.62 -8.20
C ALA A 32 -15.49 -2.46 -8.41
N GLN A 33 -16.33 -3.41 -7.95
CA GLN A 33 -17.73 -3.51 -8.40
C GLN A 33 -18.80 -3.71 -7.33
N ASP A 34 -18.45 -3.81 -6.05
CA ASP A 34 -19.43 -3.92 -4.95
C ASP A 34 -19.31 -2.71 -4.01
N ALA A 35 -20.14 -1.69 -4.24
CA ALA A 35 -20.73 -0.90 -3.17
C ALA A 35 -21.85 0.04 -3.67
N PRO A 36 -23.12 -0.39 -3.65
CA PRO A 36 -24.20 0.48 -3.21
C PRO A 36 -24.20 0.47 -1.67
N ASP A 37 -24.04 1.64 -1.05
CA ASP A 37 -23.99 1.87 0.41
C ASP A 37 -22.67 1.58 1.17
N ALA A 38 -21.53 1.54 0.49
CA ALA A 38 -20.31 1.96 1.19
C ALA A 38 -20.35 3.49 1.27
N ASP A 39 -20.40 4.01 2.49
CA ASP A 39 -20.07 5.39 2.85
C ASP A 39 -19.01 5.91 1.86
N PRO A 40 -19.28 6.99 1.09
CA PRO A 40 -18.41 7.39 0.00
C PRO A 40 -17.02 7.54 0.58
N TYR A 41 -16.15 6.58 0.27
CA TYR A 41 -14.71 6.74 0.38
C TYR A 41 -14.47 8.09 -0.26
N VAL A 42 -14.10 9.06 0.57
CA VAL A 42 -14.02 10.47 0.22
C VAL A 42 -13.09 10.56 -0.97
N ALA A 43 -13.67 10.58 -2.17
CA ALA A 43 -13.00 10.63 -3.46
C ALA A 43 -12.51 12.06 -3.73
N ASP A 44 -12.04 12.71 -2.67
CA ASP A 44 -11.47 14.06 -2.65
C ASP A 44 -10.08 14.05 -2.00
N GLU A 45 -9.62 12.91 -1.44
CA GLU A 45 -8.21 12.75 -1.09
C GLU A 45 -7.40 12.49 -2.36
N THR A 46 -6.66 13.50 -2.83
CA THR A 46 -5.69 13.31 -3.92
C THR A 46 -4.70 12.22 -3.53
N MET A 47 -4.87 11.03 -4.10
CA MET A 47 -4.02 9.87 -3.84
C MET A 47 -2.85 9.86 -4.82
N HIS A 48 -1.62 9.88 -4.31
CA HIS A 48 -0.42 9.72 -5.13
C HIS A 48 0.07 8.28 -5.02
N LEU A 49 0.21 7.63 -6.18
CA LEU A 49 0.62 6.24 -6.30
C LEU A 49 2.05 6.15 -6.83
N TYR A 50 2.88 5.34 -6.19
CA TYR A 50 4.23 5.02 -6.66
C TYR A 50 4.37 3.51 -6.76
N HIS A 51 4.78 3.06 -7.94
CA HIS A 51 5.18 1.68 -8.14
C HIS A 51 6.68 1.55 -7.88
N SER A 52 7.09 0.41 -7.32
CA SER A 52 8.50 0.05 -7.28
C SER A 52 9.05 -0.15 -8.69
N THR A 53 10.37 -0.05 -8.85
CA THR A 53 11.06 -0.29 -10.14
C THR A 53 10.73 -1.65 -10.77
N ASP A 54 10.45 -2.67 -9.95
CA ASP A 54 10.08 -4.02 -10.39
C ASP A 54 8.57 -4.25 -10.49
N GLY A 55 7.75 -3.24 -10.13
CA GLY A 55 6.29 -3.30 -10.15
C GLY A 55 5.66 -4.21 -9.09
N THR A 56 6.43 -4.74 -8.14
CA THR A 56 5.94 -5.70 -7.13
C THR A 56 5.43 -5.04 -5.85
N GLN A 57 5.70 -3.75 -5.68
CA GLN A 57 5.36 -2.97 -4.50
C GLN A 57 4.63 -1.70 -4.92
N LEU A 58 3.67 -1.30 -4.11
CA LEU A 58 2.89 -0.09 -4.29
C LEU A 58 3.00 0.75 -3.03
N LEU A 59 3.22 2.05 -3.21
CA LEU A 59 3.14 3.06 -2.17
C LEU A 59 2.00 4.02 -2.51
N CYS A 60 1.04 4.15 -1.61
CA CYS A 60 -0.08 5.08 -1.75
C CYS A 60 0.04 6.17 -0.69
N LEU A 61 0.06 7.43 -1.11
CA LEU A 61 0.07 8.58 -0.21
C LEU A 61 -1.26 9.31 -0.35
N SER A 62 -2.02 9.36 0.74
CA SER A 62 -3.27 10.12 0.83
C SER A 62 -3.13 11.23 1.87
N HIS A 63 -4.14 12.09 2.01
CA HIS A 63 -4.10 13.16 3.00
C HIS A 63 -4.02 12.60 4.43
N SER A 64 -4.72 11.50 4.68
CA SER A 64 -4.84 10.90 6.01
C SER A 64 -3.88 9.74 6.25
N TRP A 65 -3.44 9.07 5.18
CA TRP A 65 -2.75 7.78 5.30
C TRP A 65 -1.50 7.66 4.42
N PHE A 66 -0.56 6.88 4.96
CA PHE A 66 0.55 6.31 4.24
C PHE A 66 0.31 4.81 4.13
N GLU A 67 0.19 4.29 2.91
CA GLU A 67 -0.12 2.88 2.65
C GLU A 67 0.97 2.23 1.81
N TYR A 68 1.23 0.97 2.09
CA TYR A 68 2.19 0.16 1.37
C TYR A 68 1.59 -1.21 1.11
N ASP A 69 1.70 -1.68 -0.13
CA ASP A 69 1.16 -2.96 -0.57
C ASP A 69 2.20 -3.74 -1.36
N THR A 70 2.25 -5.04 -1.11
CA THR A 70 3.09 -6.03 -1.76
C THR A 70 2.37 -7.37 -1.77
N ARG A 71 2.92 -8.32 -2.53
CA ARG A 71 2.45 -9.72 -2.52
C ARG A 71 2.39 -10.38 -1.13
N HIS A 72 3.18 -9.93 -0.17
CA HIS A 72 3.36 -10.61 1.11
C HIS A 72 2.86 -9.80 2.30
N MET A 73 2.66 -8.50 2.13
CA MET A 73 2.35 -7.58 3.21
C MET A 73 1.69 -6.33 2.63
N ALA A 74 0.54 -5.99 3.19
CA ALA A 74 -0.12 -4.73 2.99
C ALA A 74 -0.37 -4.09 4.36
N PHE A 75 -0.02 -2.82 4.50
CA PHE A 75 -0.27 -2.05 5.72
C PHE A 75 -0.62 -0.61 5.39
N ARG A 76 -1.28 0.04 6.35
CA ARG A 76 -1.46 1.48 6.39
C ARG A 76 -1.02 2.04 7.74
N THR A 77 -0.60 3.29 7.74
CA THR A 77 -0.16 3.98 8.94
C THR A 77 -0.46 5.47 8.82
N PRO A 78 -0.84 6.15 9.92
CA PRO A 78 -1.00 7.59 9.87
C PRO A 78 0.38 8.26 9.71
N TRP A 79 0.40 9.45 9.12
CA TRP A 79 1.62 10.24 8.92
C TRP A 79 2.40 10.50 10.21
N SER A 80 1.69 10.64 11.34
CA SER A 80 2.26 10.85 12.67
C SER A 80 3.08 9.67 13.20
N ASN A 81 2.85 8.45 12.68
CA ASN A 81 3.61 7.27 13.07
C ASN A 81 4.96 7.20 12.34
N LEU A 82 5.15 7.93 11.25
CA LEU A 82 6.43 8.01 10.55
C LEU A 82 7.37 8.94 11.31
N ILE A 83 8.59 8.51 11.65
CA ILE A 83 9.45 9.30 12.56
C ILE A 83 10.73 9.81 11.91
N THR A 84 11.38 9.00 11.07
CA THR A 84 12.68 9.32 10.50
C THR A 84 12.85 8.68 9.14
N ILE A 85 13.66 9.29 8.27
CA ILE A 85 14.21 8.62 7.10
C ILE A 85 15.72 8.48 7.33
N TYR A 86 16.19 7.23 7.44
CA TYR A 86 17.61 6.92 7.50
C TYR A 86 18.15 6.73 6.07
N ARG A 87 19.27 7.37 5.77
CA ARG A 87 20.00 7.20 4.50
C ARG A 87 21.36 6.63 4.82
N GLY A 88 21.58 5.37 4.47
CA GLY A 88 22.85 4.69 4.68
C GLY A 88 23.37 4.01 3.42
N LEU A 89 24.49 3.31 3.56
CA LEU A 89 25.12 2.57 2.47
C LEU A 89 24.20 1.50 1.86
N LEU A 90 23.30 0.92 2.67
CA LEU A 90 22.40 -0.15 2.26
C LEU A 90 21.06 0.33 1.69
N GLY A 91 20.84 1.64 1.67
CA GLY A 91 19.62 2.24 1.14
C GLY A 91 18.98 3.27 2.07
N SER A 92 17.78 3.67 1.66
CA SER A 92 16.96 4.67 2.33
C SER A 92 15.75 4.02 2.97
N TYR A 93 15.59 4.20 4.28
CA TYR A 93 14.58 3.54 5.09
C TYR A 93 13.72 4.56 5.82
N LEU A 94 12.41 4.46 5.62
CA LEU A 94 11.40 5.15 6.42
C LEU A 94 11.13 4.33 7.68
N ASN A 95 11.34 4.92 8.86
CA ASN A 95 11.09 4.28 10.14
C ASN A 95 9.76 4.74 10.74
N MET A 96 9.11 3.81 11.44
CA MET A 96 7.84 4.02 12.15
C MET A 96 8.03 3.87 13.66
N GLN A 97 7.24 4.60 14.45
CA GLN A 97 7.28 4.52 15.91
C GLN A 97 6.62 3.22 16.40
N ALA A 98 5.40 2.98 15.95
CA ALA A 98 4.57 1.83 16.24
C ALA A 98 4.44 0.92 15.01
N VAL A 99 4.02 -0.32 15.26
CA VAL A 99 3.68 -1.28 14.19
C VAL A 99 2.49 -0.72 13.40
N PRO A 100 2.53 -0.68 12.06
CA PRO A 100 1.43 -0.18 11.25
C PRO A 100 0.22 -1.12 11.29
N GLU A 101 -0.93 -0.61 10.89
CA GLU A 101 -2.15 -1.41 10.77
C GLU A 101 -2.05 -2.28 9.51
N LEU A 102 -2.14 -3.60 9.66
CA LEU A 102 -2.16 -4.51 8.51
C LEU A 102 -3.52 -4.43 7.80
N VAL A 103 -3.51 -4.37 6.47
CA VAL A 103 -4.72 -4.24 5.65
C VAL A 103 -4.93 -5.51 4.82
N GLY A 104 -6.19 -5.92 4.65
CA GLY A 104 -6.60 -7.00 3.75
C GLY A 104 -6.08 -8.40 4.10
N ASP A 105 -5.83 -9.21 3.06
CA ASP A 105 -5.36 -10.60 3.13
C ASP A 105 -3.90 -10.76 3.63
N GLY A 106 -3.19 -9.66 3.87
CA GLY A 106 -1.86 -9.68 4.52
C GLY A 106 -1.90 -10.36 5.90
N VAL A 107 -3.05 -10.29 6.58
CA VAL A 107 -3.32 -11.01 7.83
C VAL A 107 -3.42 -12.53 7.59
N LEU A 108 -3.99 -12.97 6.47
CA LEU A 108 -4.13 -14.39 6.10
C LEU A 108 -2.81 -14.99 5.59
N TYR A 109 -1.96 -14.22 4.90
CA TYR A 109 -0.60 -14.66 4.57
C TYR A 109 0.25 -14.83 5.84
N ARG A 110 0.18 -13.87 6.78
CA ARG A 110 0.88 -13.94 8.07
C ARG A 110 0.46 -15.16 8.88
N SER A 111 -0.84 -15.47 8.94
CA SER A 111 -1.34 -16.64 9.67
C SER A 111 -1.00 -17.98 9.00
N ARG A 112 -0.93 -18.03 7.67
CA ARG A 112 -0.62 -19.27 6.92
C ARG A 112 0.88 -19.56 6.74
N VAL A 113 1.73 -18.54 6.61
CA VAL A 113 3.15 -18.71 6.25
C VAL A 113 4.08 -18.52 7.45
N LEU A 114 3.81 -17.55 8.32
CA LEU A 114 4.68 -17.24 9.47
C LEU A 114 4.36 -18.03 10.74
N GLY A 115 3.50 -19.05 10.63
CA GLY A 115 2.89 -19.80 11.74
C GLY A 115 3.81 -20.45 12.79
N LYS A 116 5.13 -20.23 12.79
CA LYS A 116 6.07 -20.72 13.82
C LYS A 116 7.36 -19.90 14.02
N HIS A 117 7.56 -18.75 13.36
CA HIS A 117 8.79 -17.96 13.52
C HIS A 117 8.53 -16.61 14.20
N THR A 118 8.42 -16.67 15.53
CA THR A 118 8.59 -15.52 16.44
C THR A 118 10.04 -15.04 16.36
N GLY A 119 10.35 -14.08 15.46
CA GLY A 119 11.74 -13.61 15.34
C GLY A 119 12.02 -12.40 14.45
N LEU A 120 11.04 -11.78 13.79
CA LEU A 120 11.27 -10.66 12.85
C LEU A 120 10.39 -9.44 13.17
N HIS A 121 10.31 -9.04 14.43
CA HIS A 121 9.57 -7.83 14.82
C HIS A 121 10.24 -6.51 14.37
N HIS A 122 11.48 -6.55 13.90
CA HIS A 122 12.25 -5.35 13.55
C HIS A 122 12.01 -4.81 12.13
N ASP A 123 11.58 -5.64 11.18
CA ASP A 123 11.31 -5.19 9.80
C ASP A 123 9.94 -4.53 9.65
N GLU A 124 8.97 -4.85 10.51
CA GLU A 124 7.59 -4.33 10.38
C GLU A 124 7.47 -2.82 10.63
N ARG A 125 8.52 -2.18 11.17
CA ARG A 125 8.56 -0.72 11.42
C ARG A 125 9.46 0.01 10.43
N ARG A 126 9.95 -0.67 9.40
CA ARG A 126 10.86 -0.09 8.40
C ARG A 126 10.35 -0.37 7.00
N LEU A 127 10.32 0.68 6.19
CA LEU A 127 10.01 0.56 4.77
C LEU A 127 11.18 1.09 3.95
N ARG A 128 11.62 0.33 2.95
CA ARG A 128 12.61 0.79 1.97
C ARG A 128 11.97 1.76 0.98
N LEU A 129 12.61 2.90 0.76
CA LEU A 129 12.16 3.92 -0.19
C LEU A 129 12.91 3.86 -1.53
N ASP A 130 14.07 3.21 -1.59
CA ASP A 130 14.87 3.09 -2.83
C ASP A 130 14.07 2.50 -4.00
N PRO A 131 13.23 1.47 -3.83
CA PRO A 131 12.43 0.92 -4.93
C PRO A 131 11.50 1.95 -5.59
N PHE A 132 11.12 3.01 -4.88
CA PHE A 132 10.25 4.10 -5.37
C PHE A 132 11.05 5.28 -5.92
N GLY A 133 12.37 5.11 -6.11
CA GLY A 133 13.26 6.11 -6.66
C GLY A 133 13.71 7.17 -5.65
N PHE A 134 13.46 7.01 -4.35
CA PHE A 134 14.04 7.92 -3.35
C PHE A 134 15.57 7.74 -3.29
N PRO A 135 16.38 8.81 -3.17
CA PRO A 135 15.99 10.22 -3.06
C PRO A 135 15.81 11.00 -4.38
N GLN A 136 16.03 10.39 -5.54
CA GLN A 136 16.02 11.08 -6.84
C GLN A 136 14.60 11.43 -7.33
N ASN A 137 13.58 10.72 -6.85
CA ASN A 137 12.18 10.96 -7.17
C ASN A 137 11.70 12.26 -6.50
N ARG A 138 11.74 13.36 -7.26
CA ARG A 138 11.37 14.70 -6.80
C ARG A 138 9.90 14.79 -6.34
N GLN A 139 9.01 14.08 -7.01
CA GLN A 139 7.58 14.06 -6.66
C GLN A 139 7.38 13.38 -5.30
N LEU A 140 7.94 12.18 -5.12
CA LEU A 140 7.92 11.49 -3.82
C LEU A 140 8.50 12.35 -2.70
N CYS A 141 9.61 13.04 -2.97
CA CYS A 141 10.21 13.96 -2.00
C CYS A 141 9.31 15.17 -1.68
N ALA A 142 8.61 15.73 -2.66
CA ALA A 142 7.67 16.82 -2.44
C ALA A 142 6.46 16.35 -1.60
N ASP A 143 5.95 15.17 -1.87
CA ASP A 143 4.78 14.62 -1.18
C ASP A 143 5.11 14.20 0.26
N LEU A 144 6.28 13.60 0.49
CA LEU A 144 6.76 13.33 1.86
C LEU A 144 6.87 14.63 2.68
N ARG A 145 7.28 15.75 2.08
CA ARG A 145 7.29 17.04 2.77
C ARG A 145 5.90 17.61 3.01
N ARG A 146 5.01 17.43 2.04
CA ARG A 146 3.64 17.94 2.11
C ARG A 146 2.85 17.25 3.21
N TYR A 147 2.90 15.92 3.23
CA TYR A 147 2.05 15.12 4.10
C TYR A 147 2.72 14.74 5.44
N ALA A 148 4.05 14.71 5.50
CA ALA A 148 4.82 14.52 6.74
C ALA A 148 5.87 15.63 6.94
N PRO A 149 5.47 16.87 7.25
CA PRO A 149 6.39 18.00 7.39
C PRO A 149 7.51 17.78 8.42
N HIS A 150 7.26 17.00 9.48
CA HIS A 150 8.28 16.63 10.48
C HIS A 150 9.42 15.78 9.89
N LEU A 151 9.19 15.09 8.77
CA LEU A 151 10.22 14.35 8.04
C LEU A 151 11.04 15.24 7.10
N ALA A 152 10.64 16.49 6.85
CA ALA A 152 11.25 17.35 5.82
C ALA A 152 12.77 17.52 5.98
N ARG A 153 13.29 17.46 7.22
CA ARG A 153 14.73 17.50 7.51
C ARG A 153 15.53 16.31 6.98
N TYR A 154 14.86 15.18 6.71
CA TYR A 154 15.47 13.96 6.18
C TYR A 154 15.29 13.81 4.67
N VAL A 155 14.42 14.63 4.06
CA VAL A 155 14.15 14.62 2.63
C VAL A 155 15.12 15.59 1.93
N PRO A 156 15.83 15.20 0.85
CA PRO A 156 16.75 16.09 0.14
C PRO A 156 16.01 17.22 -0.58
N ARG A 157 16.49 18.46 -0.42
CA ARG A 157 15.90 19.65 -1.06
C ARG A 157 16.02 19.50 -2.58
N ALA A 158 14.92 19.78 -3.28
CA ALA A 158 14.88 19.76 -4.73
C ALA A 158 15.74 20.90 -5.30
#